data_AF-A0AAN5CK12-F1
#
_entry.id   AF-A0AAN5CK12-F1
#
_cell.length_a   1.000
_cell.length_b   1.000
_cell.length_c   1.000
_cell.angle_alpha   90.00
_cell.angle_beta   90.00
_cell.angle_gamma   90.00
#
_symmetry.space_group_name_H-M   'P 1'
#
loop_
_entity.id
_entity.type
_entity.pdbx_description
1 polymer ?
#
loop_
_entity_poly.entity_id
_entity_poly.type
_entity_poly.pdbx_seq_one_letter_code
_entity_poly.pdbx_strand_id
1 'polypeptide(L)' 'PSGVTSPPCGEPPLSERRMVIDAIKDDGTHIVLENNKYSTISWSEGQGLWLFEIEADDGMNRVYFKWAKCVLAPVTA' A
#
# COMPACT_ATOMS: atom_id res chain seq x y z
N PRO A 1 -10.03 8.19 13.08
CA PRO A 1 -10.84 8.70 11.96
C PRO A 1 -11.40 7.54 11.14
N SER A 2 -12.69 7.26 11.31
CA SER A 2 -13.49 6.25 10.61
C SER A 2 -13.80 6.60 9.14
N GLY A 3 -12.88 7.28 8.46
CA GLY A 3 -13.17 7.97 7.20
C GLY A 3 -12.24 7.65 6.03
N VAL A 4 -11.31 6.70 6.17
CA VAL A 4 -10.45 6.30 5.04
C VAL A 4 -10.89 4.93 4.56
N THR A 5 -11.94 4.90 3.73
CA THR A 5 -12.49 3.68 3.13
C THR A 5 -11.78 3.27 1.84
N SER A 6 -10.83 4.08 1.37
CA SER A 6 -10.12 3.84 0.10
C SER A 6 -8.62 3.80 0.32
N PRO A 7 -7.90 2.85 -0.29
CA PRO A 7 -6.45 2.79 -0.23
C PRO A 7 -5.79 4.09 -0.74
N PRO A 8 -4.59 4.44 -0.26
CA PRO A 8 -3.77 5.47 -0.88
C PRO A 8 -3.59 5.16 -2.37
N CYS A 9 -3.84 6.15 -3.24
CA CYS A 9 -3.86 6.05 -4.72
C CYS A 9 -5.06 5.31 -5.36
N GLY A 10 -6.08 4.89 -4.61
CA GLY A 10 -7.20 4.12 -5.15
C GLY A 10 -6.86 2.63 -5.32
N GLU A 11 -7.70 1.90 -6.05
CA GLU A 11 -7.53 0.46 -6.25
C GLU A 11 -6.81 0.18 -7.57
N PRO A 12 -5.63 -0.49 -7.57
CA PRO A 12 -4.92 -0.80 -8.80
C PRO A 12 -5.70 -1.84 -9.64
N PRO A 13 -5.73 -1.71 -10.98
CA PRO A 13 -6.36 -2.70 -11.84
C PRO A 13 -5.62 -4.06 -11.74
N LEU A 14 -6.38 -5.16 -11.78
CA LEU A 14 -5.87 -6.53 -11.63
C LEU A 14 -4.77 -6.92 -12.65
N SER A 15 -4.68 -6.18 -13.76
CA SER A 15 -3.82 -6.54 -14.89
C SER A 15 -2.47 -5.82 -14.93
N GLU A 16 -2.26 -4.65 -14.30
CA GLU A 16 -0.99 -3.93 -14.47
C GLU A 16 -0.43 -3.20 -13.23
N ARG A 17 0.88 -3.38 -13.08
CA ARG A 17 1.76 -2.93 -11.99
C ARG A 17 2.29 -1.53 -12.28
N ARG A 18 2.18 -0.62 -11.30
CA ARG A 18 3.10 0.51 -10.99
C ARG A 18 2.39 1.66 -10.26
N MET A 19 1.68 1.32 -9.19
CA MET A 19 1.37 2.26 -8.14
C MET A 19 2.59 2.38 -7.22
N VAL A 20 3.04 3.61 -7.00
CA VAL A 20 4.12 3.91 -6.06
C VAL A 20 3.56 4.85 -4.99
N ILE A 21 3.76 4.48 -3.73
CA ILE A 21 3.36 5.28 -2.57
C ILE A 21 4.56 5.66 -1.73
N ASP A 22 4.56 6.88 -1.20
CA ASP A 22 5.48 7.32 -0.15
C ASP A 22 4.69 7.26 1.17
N ALA A 23 5.05 6.28 2.00
CA ALA A 23 4.36 5.90 3.21
C ALA A 23 5.15 6.32 4.46
N ILE A 24 4.41 6.68 5.51
CA ILE A 24 4.93 7.07 6.81
C ILE A 24 4.43 6.04 7.83
N LYS A 25 5.35 5.35 8.47
CA LYS A 25 5.09 4.40 9.56
C LYS A 25 4.64 5.13 10.82
N ASP A 26 4.12 4.40 11.80
CA ASP A 26 3.66 5.02 13.06
C ASP A 26 4.80 5.65 13.88
N ASP A 27 6.03 5.16 13.69
CA ASP A 27 7.26 5.72 14.28
C ASP A 27 7.81 6.95 13.53
N GLY A 28 7.13 7.39 12.47
CA GLY A 28 7.56 8.52 11.63
C GLY A 28 8.57 8.15 10.53
N THR A 29 8.98 6.89 10.43
CA THR A 29 9.87 6.43 9.36
C THR A 29 9.18 6.54 8.00
N HIS A 30 9.87 7.17 7.04
CA HIS A 30 9.44 7.23 5.64
C HIS A 30 9.91 6.00 4.87
N ILE A 31 9.04 5.43 4.05
CA ILE A 31 9.33 4.30 3.17
C ILE A 31 8.57 4.46 1.86
N VAL A 32 9.25 4.19 0.74
CA VAL A 32 8.59 4.14 -0.58
C VAL A 32 8.24 2.68 -0.88
N LEU A 33 6.99 2.43 -1.26
CA LEU A 33 6.48 1.11 -1.61
C LEU A 33 5.99 1.14 -3.05
N GLU A 34 6.49 0.22 -3.86
CA GLU A 34 6.02 -0.02 -5.23
C GLU A 34 5.21 -1.31 -5.24
N ASN A 35 4.00 -1.27 -5.79
CA ASN A 35 3.16 -2.45 -5.89
C ASN A 35 3.57 -3.30 -7.10
N ASN A 36 3.35 -4.61 -6.96
CA ASN A 36 3.42 -5.54 -8.05
C ASN A 36 2.06 -6.26 -8.22
N LYS A 37 2.00 -7.28 -9.08
CA LYS A 37 0.76 -7.99 -9.48
C LYS A 37 0.15 -8.74 -8.30
N TYR A 38 0.99 -9.04 -7.32
CA TYR A 38 0.70 -9.81 -6.13
C TYR A 38 0.86 -8.94 -4.89
N SER A 39 0.69 -7.62 -5.04
CA SER A 39 0.67 -6.69 -3.92
C SER A 39 -0.75 -6.23 -3.63
N THR A 40 -1.10 -6.14 -2.36
CA THR A 40 -2.40 -5.63 -1.90
C THR A 40 -2.21 -4.53 -0.86
N ILE A 41 -3.16 -3.59 -0.82
CA ILE A 41 -3.25 -2.61 0.28
C ILE A 41 -4.62 -2.78 0.94
N SER A 42 -4.63 -2.96 2.25
CA SER A 42 -5.86 -3.08 3.03
C SER A 42 -5.75 -2.33 4.35
N TRP A 43 -6.89 -1.97 4.93
CA TRP A 43 -6.95 -1.41 6.27
C TRP A 43 -6.97 -2.54 7.31
N SER A 44 -6.07 -2.51 8.28
CA SER A 44 -6.05 -3.45 9.41
C SER A 44 -6.77 -2.85 10.60
N GLU A 45 -8.03 -3.23 10.82
CA GLU A 45 -8.83 -2.72 11.95
C GLU A 45 -8.19 -2.99 13.31
N GLY A 46 -7.58 -4.18 13.48
CA GLY A 46 -6.94 -4.57 14.74
C GLY A 46 -5.71 -3.73 15.09
N GLN A 47 -5.01 -3.18 14.11
CA GLN A 47 -3.84 -2.30 14.33
C GLN A 47 -4.16 -0.81 14.16
N GLY A 48 -5.29 -0.47 13.52
CA GLY A 48 -5.61 0.90 13.16
C GLY A 48 -4.60 1.50 12.16
N LEU A 49 -4.05 0.67 11.27
CA LEU A 49 -3.03 1.03 10.28
C LEU A 49 -3.36 0.43 8.91
N TRP A 50 -2.79 1.02 7.87
CA TRP A 50 -2.75 0.40 6.55
C TRP A 50 -1.72 -0.72 6.51
N LEU A 51 -2.04 -1.78 5.78
CA LEU A 51 -1.19 -2.94 5.52
C LEU A 51 -0.92 -3.04 4.02
N PHE A 52 0.36 -3.04 3.65
CA PHE A 52 0.85 -3.38 2.32
C PHE A 52 1.39 -4.82 2.35
N GLU A 53 0.79 -5.74 1.60
CA GLU A 53 1.31 -7.10 1.44
C GLU A 53 1.97 -7.23 0.07
N ILE A 54 3.12 -7.91 -0.01
CA ILE A 54 3.87 -8.15 -1.24
C ILE A 54 4.30 -9.60 -1.26
N GLU A 55 3.89 -10.34 -2.29
CA GLU A 55 4.50 -11.64 -2.58
C GLU A 55 5.95 -11.46 -3.06
N ALA A 56 6.86 -12.14 -2.38
CA ALA A 56 8.27 -12.25 -2.70
C ALA A 56 8.67 -13.74 -2.74
N ASP A 57 9.87 -14.03 -3.25
CA ASP A 57 10.35 -15.41 -3.45
C ASP A 57 10.42 -16.23 -2.14
N ASP A 58 10.58 -15.56 -1.00
CA ASP A 58 10.67 -16.15 0.34
C ASP A 58 9.34 -16.12 1.13
N GLY A 59 8.26 -15.67 0.50
CA GLY A 59 6.93 -15.61 1.07
C GLY A 59 6.31 -14.22 1.01
N MET A 60 5.36 -13.96 1.90
CA MET A 60 4.62 -12.70 1.91
C MET A 60 5.27 -11.69 2.87
N ASN A 61 5.73 -10.57 2.31
CA ASN A 61 6.23 -9.43 3.07
C ASN A 61 5.08 -8.49 3.44
N ARG A 62 5.04 -8.06 4.69
CA ARG A 62 3.99 -7.19 5.25
C ARG A 62 4.59 -5.90 5.78
N VAL A 63 4.07 -4.76 5.33
CA VAL A 63 4.47 -3.44 5.81
C VAL A 63 3.25 -2.69 6.33
N TYR A 64 3.29 -2.29 7.60
CA TYR A 64 2.26 -1.46 8.21
C TYR A 64 2.65 0.02 8.17
N PHE A 65 1.69 0.89 7.84
CA PHE A 65 1.91 2.33 7.77
C PHE A 65 0.67 3.13 8.16
N LYS A 66 0.86 4.37 8.62
CA LYS A 66 -0.21 5.24 9.12
C LYS A 66 -0.79 6.12 8.03
N TRP A 67 0.09 6.67 7.20
CA TRP A 67 -0.25 7.57 6.12
C TRP A 67 0.55 7.22 4.88
N ALA A 68 0.00 7.44 3.70
CA ALA A 68 0.77 7.45 2.48
C ALA A 68 0.22 8.47 1.50
N LYS A 69 1.10 8.98 0.63
CA LYS A 69 0.71 9.79 -0.52
C LYS A 69 1.04 9.06 -1.81
N CYS A 70 0.27 9.38 -2.84
CA CYS A 70 0.54 8.85 -4.17
C CYS A 70 1.77 9.53 -4.79
N VAL A 71 2.74 8.74 -5.22
CA VAL A 71 3.89 9.19 -6.01
C VAL A 71 3.63 8.89 -7.48
N LEU A 72 3.11 7.70 -7.79
CA LEU A 72 2.69 7.29 -9.12
C LEU A 72 1.33 6.60 -9.02
N ALA A 73 0.33 7.13 -9.71
CA ALA A 73 -1.00 6.54 -9.78
C ALA A 73 -1.00 5.27 -10.65
N PRO A 74 -1.98 4.37 -10.49
CA PRO A 74 -2.09 3.19 -11.33
C PRO A 74 -2.23 3.59 -12.81
N VAL A 75 -1.38 3.03 -13.67
CA VAL A 75 -1.46 3.20 -15.12
C VAL A 75 -2.20 1.99 -15.68
N THR A 76 -3.28 2.22 -16.41
CA THR A 76 -3.92 1.17 -17.24
C THR A 76 -3.16 1.07 -18.55
N ALA A 77 -2.68 -0.11 -18.95
CA ALA A 77 -2.32 -0.34 -20.36
C ALA A 77 -3.52 -0.18 -21.30
#